data_AF-A0A3D5C4N8-F1
#
_entry.id   AF-A0A3D5C4N8-F1
#
_cell.length_a   1.000
_cell.length_b   1.000
_cell.length_c   1.000
_cell.angle_alpha   90.00
_cell.angle_beta   90.00
_cell.angle_gamma   90.00
#
_symmetry.space_group_name_H-M   'P 1'
#
loop_
_entity.id
_entity.type
_entity.pdbx_description
1 polymer ?
#
loop_
_entity_poly.entity_id
_entity_poly.type
_entity_poly.pdbx_seq_one_letter_code
_entity_poly.pdbx_strand_id
1 'polypeptide(L)'
;MLPEVRLLKDREQWDSIVQTFPDASFLQSSAWADLKSKYGWTTKRFVVGDKSSIRGGVQILVRTRRLTRLGPSMGLAYVPRGPLATESVDVRALVNAIVEEARQTG
;
A
#
# COMPACT_ATOMS: atom_id res chain seq x y z
N MET A 1 -7.40 -19.99 6.94
CA MET A 1 -6.02 -19.49 6.74
C MET A 1 -6.12 -18.20 5.95
N LEU A 2 -5.34 -17.15 6.27
CA LEU A 2 -5.34 -15.94 5.47
C LEU A 2 -4.54 -16.17 4.17
N PRO A 3 -4.98 -15.57 3.05
CA PRO A 3 -4.27 -15.68 1.78
C PRO A 3 -2.90 -14.99 1.86
N GLU A 4 -1.98 -15.47 1.03
CA GLU A 4 -0.63 -14.92 0.94
C GLU A 4 -0.67 -13.48 0.43
N VAL A 5 0.05 -12.60 1.13
CA VAL A 5 0.28 -11.21 0.72
C VAL A 5 1.76 -11.02 0.44
N ARG A 6 2.10 -10.46 -0.71
CA ARG A 6 3.49 -10.22 -1.11
C ARG A 6 3.73 -8.79 -1.52
N LEU A 7 4.97 -8.32 -1.33
CA LEU A 7 5.42 -7.02 -1.81
C LEU A 7 5.50 -7.04 -3.35
N LEU A 8 4.95 -6.02 -3.98
CA LEU A 8 5.06 -5.76 -5.41
C LEU A 8 5.94 -4.53 -5.63
N LYS A 9 7.10 -4.71 -6.27
CA LYS A 9 8.03 -3.62 -6.58
C LYS A 9 7.78 -3.01 -7.96
N ASP A 10 7.28 -3.81 -8.88
CA ASP A 10 7.03 -3.39 -10.26
C ASP A 10 5.87 -2.39 -10.30
N ARG A 11 6.15 -1.22 -10.87
CA ARG A 11 5.23 -0.11 -10.97
C ARG A 11 4.19 -0.30 -12.07
N GLU A 12 4.60 -0.82 -13.21
CA GLU A 12 3.74 -1.00 -14.37
C GLU A 12 2.79 -2.17 -14.14
N GLN A 13 3.30 -3.23 -13.51
CA GLN A 13 2.46 -4.33 -13.04
C GLN A 13 1.41 -3.83 -12.03
N TRP A 14 1.81 -2.94 -11.11
CA TRP A 14 0.87 -2.35 -10.17
C TRP A 14 -0.23 -1.54 -10.86
N ASP A 15 0.12 -0.64 -11.78
CA ASP A 15 -0.89 0.17 -12.46
C ASP A 15 -1.81 -0.69 -13.33
N SER A 16 -1.30 -1.77 -13.91
CA SER A 16 -2.11 -2.75 -14.63
C SER A 16 -3.15 -3.39 -13.69
N ILE A 17 -2.76 -3.72 -12.46
CA ILE A 17 -3.68 -4.25 -11.43
C ILE A 17 -4.70 -3.18 -11.03
N VAL A 18 -4.27 -1.95 -10.76
CA VAL A 18 -5.20 -0.86 -10.37
C VAL A 18 -6.30 -0.68 -11.42
N GLN A 19 -5.95 -0.77 -12.71
CA GLN A 19 -6.91 -0.65 -13.81
C GLN A 19 -7.94 -1.79 -13.89
N THR A 20 -7.68 -2.95 -13.28
CA THR A 20 -8.66 -4.06 -13.26
C THR A 20 -9.76 -3.87 -12.23
N PHE A 21 -9.62 -2.93 -11.29
CA PHE A 21 -10.63 -2.67 -10.26
C PHE A 21 -11.55 -1.52 -10.70
N PRO A 22 -12.87 -1.77 -10.86
CA PRO A 22 -13.80 -0.77 -11.40
C PRO A 22 -13.90 0.49 -10.52
N ASP A 23 -13.76 0.33 -9.20
CA ASP A 23 -13.83 1.44 -8.22
C ASP A 23 -12.45 1.96 -7.79
N ALA A 24 -11.41 1.65 -8.56
CA ALA A 24 -10.06 2.11 -8.26
C ALA A 24 -9.96 3.63 -8.30
N SER A 25 -9.36 4.20 -7.25
CA SER A 25 -9.04 5.62 -7.21
C SER A 25 -7.68 5.88 -7.87
N PHE A 26 -7.55 6.99 -8.60
CA PHE A 26 -6.25 7.52 -9.04
C PHE A 26 -5.23 7.65 -7.89
N LEU A 27 -5.68 7.82 -6.64
CA LEU A 27 -4.79 7.88 -5.48
C LEU A 27 -4.07 6.56 -5.15
N GLN A 28 -4.53 5.44 -5.72
CA GLN A 28 -3.84 4.16 -5.68
C GLN A 28 -2.85 3.99 -6.84
N SER A 29 -2.80 4.90 -7.83
CA SER A 29 -1.86 4.80 -8.96
C SER A 29 -0.41 5.05 -8.55
N SER A 30 0.52 4.56 -9.36
CA SER A 30 1.93 4.84 -9.18
C SER A 30 2.30 6.30 -9.43
N ALA A 31 1.65 6.97 -10.38
CA ALA A 31 1.86 8.39 -10.65
C ALA A 31 1.55 9.25 -9.42
N TRP A 32 0.53 8.87 -8.64
CA TRP A 32 0.24 9.52 -7.37
C TRP A 32 1.37 9.31 -6.34
N ALA A 33 1.87 8.09 -6.22
CA ALA A 33 3.03 7.80 -5.37
C ALA A 33 4.27 8.61 -5.77
N ASP A 34 4.55 8.72 -7.08
CA ASP A 34 5.67 9.51 -7.60
C ASP A 34 5.51 11.00 -7.26
N LEU A 35 4.30 11.54 -7.38
CA LEU A 35 4.01 12.91 -6.93
C LEU A 35 4.28 13.06 -5.43
N LYS A 36 3.78 12.13 -4.60
CA LYS A 36 3.93 12.19 -3.14
C LYS A 36 5.38 11.98 -2.69
N SER A 37 6.18 11.26 -3.46
CA SER A 37 7.61 11.05 -3.18
C SER A 37 8.39 12.37 -3.06
N LYS A 38 8.04 13.36 -3.89
CA LYS A 38 8.59 14.73 -3.86
C LYS A 38 8.33 15.47 -2.55
N TYR A 39 7.37 15.00 -1.75
CA TYR A 39 7.00 15.57 -0.45
C TYR A 39 7.44 14.68 0.74
N GLY A 40 8.41 13.81 0.50
CA GLY A 40 9.04 12.97 1.51
C GLY A 40 8.17 11.79 1.95
N TRP A 41 7.33 11.28 1.05
CA TRP A 41 6.63 10.01 1.23
C TRP A 41 7.41 8.90 0.55
N THR A 42 7.50 7.74 1.17
CA THR A 42 7.92 6.50 0.52
C THR A 42 6.69 5.66 0.20
N THR A 43 6.81 4.73 -0.74
CA THR A 43 5.68 3.91 -1.18
C THR A 43 6.01 2.44 -1.04
N LYS A 44 5.06 1.67 -0.53
CA LYS A 44 5.07 0.21 -0.58
C LYS A 44 3.75 -0.29 -1.16
N ARG A 45 3.82 -1.35 -1.95
CA ARG A 45 2.65 -1.96 -2.58
C ARG A 45 2.60 -3.43 -2.23
N PHE A 46 1.44 -3.89 -1.83
CA PHE A 46 1.21 -5.29 -1.51
C PHE A 46 0.09 -5.82 -2.38
N VAL A 47 0.19 -7.09 -2.77
CA VAL A 47 -0.83 -7.80 -3.54
C VAL A 47 -1.18 -9.11 -2.84
N VAL A 48 -2.44 -9.52 -2.97
CA VAL A 48 -2.97 -10.76 -2.41
C VAL A 48 -3.39 -11.70 -3.54
N GLY A 49 -3.09 -13.00 -3.39
CA GLY A 49 -3.28 -14.01 -4.44
C GLY A 49 -1.95 -14.54 -4.98
N ASP A 50 -2.00 -15.44 -5.95
CA ASP A 50 -0.81 -16.08 -6.53
C ASP A 50 -0.22 -15.23 -7.68
N LYS A 51 0.86 -15.72 -8.32
CA LYS A 51 1.53 -14.99 -9.42
C LYS A 51 0.66 -14.86 -10.68
N SER A 52 -0.24 -15.82 -10.89
CA SER A 52 -1.15 -15.88 -12.05
C SER A 52 -2.50 -15.21 -11.80
N SER A 53 -2.92 -15.06 -10.55
CA SER A 53 -4.23 -14.55 -10.15
C SER A 53 -4.10 -13.62 -8.94
N ILE A 54 -3.92 -12.34 -9.23
CA ILE A 54 -3.94 -11.28 -8.21
C ILE A 54 -5.40 -10.92 -7.95
N ARG A 55 -5.83 -11.15 -6.70
CA ARG A 55 -7.22 -10.92 -6.25
C ARG A 55 -7.42 -9.56 -5.60
N GLY A 56 -6.33 -8.85 -5.31
CA GLY A 56 -6.36 -7.53 -4.70
C GLY A 56 -4.98 -6.94 -4.47
N GLY A 57 -4.96 -5.70 -4.01
CA GLY A 57 -3.74 -5.06 -3.56
C GLY A 57 -3.95 -3.72 -2.87
N VAL A 58 -2.85 -3.14 -2.40
CA VAL A 58 -2.85 -1.85 -1.72
C VAL A 58 -1.54 -1.12 -1.94
N GLN A 59 -1.64 0.18 -2.24
CA GLN A 59 -0.56 1.14 -2.16
C GLN A 59 -0.61 1.87 -0.82
N ILE A 60 0.48 1.76 -0.07
CA ILE A 60 0.71 2.42 1.22
C ILE A 60 1.72 3.53 0.99
N LEU A 61 1.34 4.74 1.39
CA LEU A 61 2.23 5.90 1.46
C LEU A 61 2.72 6.05 2.89
N VAL A 62 4.02 6.02 3.05
CA VAL A 62 4.69 5.98 4.34
C VAL A 62 5.50 7.26 4.53
N ARG A 63 5.40 7.89 5.70
CA ARG A 63 6.16 9.12 6.00
C ARG A 63 6.58 9.12 7.46
N THR A 64 7.88 9.21 7.70
CA THR A 64 8.44 9.37 9.05
C THR A 64 8.79 10.83 9.30
N ARG A 65 8.40 11.37 10.46
CA ARG A 65 8.70 12.74 10.89
C ARG A 65 9.28 12.72 12.30
N ARG A 66 10.28 13.56 12.57
CA ARG A 66 10.74 13.81 13.94
C ARG A 66 9.83 14.84 14.60
N LEU A 67 9.35 14.56 15.81
CA LEU A 67 8.48 15.47 16.57
C LEU A 67 9.23 16.71 17.09
N THR A 68 10.52 16.55 17.44
CA THR A 68 11.44 17.65 17.78
C THR A 68 12.85 17.31 17.29
N ARG A 69 13.80 18.27 17.33
CA ARG A 69 15.19 18.05 16.87
C ARG A 69 15.88 16.86 17.55
N LEU A 70 15.52 16.57 18.81
CA LEU A 70 16.03 15.47 19.63
C LEU A 70 14.94 14.47 20.06
N GLY A 71 13.71 14.60 19.54
CA GLY A 71 12.56 13.80 19.96
C GLY A 71 12.40 12.51 19.16
N PRO A 72 11.44 11.65 19.57
CA PRO A 72 11.15 10.41 18.87
C PRO A 72 10.68 10.68 17.43
N SER A 73 10.93 9.70 16.58
CA SER A 73 10.37 9.68 15.22
C SER A 73 8.97 9.08 15.28
N MET A 74 8.06 9.64 14.50
CA MET A 74 6.70 9.14 14.33
C MET A 74 6.46 8.85 12.85
N GLY A 75 6.07 7.61 12.59
CA GLY A 75 5.68 7.08 11.31
C GLY A 75 4.19 7.27 11.04
N LEU A 76 3.87 7.65 9.82
CA LEU A 76 2.51 7.69 9.32
C LEU A 76 2.41 6.79 8.08
N ALA A 77 1.64 5.72 8.20
CA ALA A 77 1.19 4.91 7.07
C ALA A 77 -0.19 5.38 6.64
N TYR A 78 -0.32 5.74 5.36
CA TYR A 78 -1.54 6.27 4.77
C TYR A 78 -1.94 5.46 3.55
N VAL A 79 -3.19 5.01 3.53
CA VAL A 79 -3.77 4.21 2.44
C VAL A 79 -4.93 4.99 1.82
N PRO A 80 -4.68 5.79 0.77
CA PRO A 80 -5.72 6.59 0.17
C PRO A 80 -6.68 5.73 -0.65
N ARG A 81 -7.96 5.64 -0.24
CA ARG A 81 -9.02 4.96 -1.02
C ARG A 81 -8.69 3.50 -1.40
N GLY A 82 -8.04 2.78 -0.48
CA GLY A 82 -7.77 1.35 -0.59
C GLY A 82 -8.15 0.60 0.70
N PRO A 83 -7.89 -0.71 0.80
CA PRO A 83 -7.30 -1.58 -0.23
C PRO A 83 -8.24 -1.82 -1.42
N LEU A 84 -7.68 -2.27 -2.55
CA LEU A 84 -8.40 -2.73 -3.73
C LEU A 84 -8.62 -4.24 -3.62
N ALA A 85 -9.78 -4.68 -3.14
CA ALA A 85 -10.16 -6.09 -3.07
C ALA A 85 -11.68 -6.22 -2.90
N THR A 86 -12.27 -7.26 -3.49
CA THR A 86 -13.72 -7.53 -3.39
C THR A 86 -14.05 -8.46 -2.23
N GLU A 87 -13.22 -9.49 -2.02
CA GLU A 87 -13.48 -10.51 -1.01
C GLU A 87 -13.01 -10.07 0.38
N SER A 88 -13.85 -10.29 1.39
CA SER A 88 -13.55 -9.87 2.78
C SER A 88 -12.28 -10.53 3.35
N VAL A 89 -11.96 -11.75 2.92
CA VAL A 89 -10.75 -12.46 3.33
C VAL A 89 -9.47 -11.80 2.79
N ASP A 90 -9.55 -11.26 1.58
CA ASP A 90 -8.44 -10.58 0.90
C ASP A 90 -8.23 -9.19 1.49
N VAL A 91 -9.33 -8.47 1.76
CA VAL A 91 -9.30 -7.20 2.50
C VAL A 91 -8.62 -7.39 3.85
N ARG A 92 -9.01 -8.42 4.61
CA ARG A 92 -8.43 -8.72 5.92
C ARG A 92 -6.93 -9.00 5.84
N ALA A 93 -6.49 -9.77 4.84
CA ALA A 93 -5.08 -10.07 4.65
C ALA A 93 -4.27 -8.81 4.32
N LEU A 94 -4.79 -7.94 3.44
CA LEU A 94 -4.15 -6.67 3.10
C LEU A 94 -4.11 -5.71 4.29
N VAL A 95 -5.18 -5.63 5.09
CA VAL A 95 -5.20 -4.83 6.33
C VAL A 95 -4.13 -5.29 7.31
N ASN A 96 -3.92 -6.59 7.47
CA ASN A 96 -2.84 -7.10 8.32
C ASN A 96 -1.46 -6.68 7.81
N ALA A 97 -1.23 -6.72 6.49
CA ALA A 97 0.01 -6.23 5.90
C ALA A 97 0.19 -4.71 6.11
N ILE A 98 -0.88 -3.91 6.03
CA ILE A 98 -0.85 -2.47 6.29
C ILE A 98 -0.47 -2.19 7.75
N VAL A 99 -1.07 -2.91 8.70
CA VAL A 99 -0.78 -2.75 10.14
C VAL A 99 0.66 -3.13 10.45
N GLU A 100 1.16 -4.22 9.85
CA GLU A 100 2.54 -4.63 10.03
C GLU A 100 3.53 -3.60 9.47
N GLU A 101 3.24 -3.07 8.28
CA GLU A 101 4.04 -2.00 7.69
C GLU A 101 4.02 -0.71 8.53
N ALA A 102 2.88 -0.36 9.10
CA ALA A 102 2.75 0.80 9.97
C ALA A 102 3.63 0.65 11.24
N ARG A 103 3.68 -0.54 11.85
CA ARG A 103 4.53 -0.81 13.02
C ARG A 103 6.02 -0.69 12.72
N GLN A 104 6.43 -0.98 11.49
CA GLN A 104 7.83 -0.91 11.07
C GLN A 104 8.29 0.52 10.73
N THR A 105 7.36 1.47 10.62
CA THR A 105 7.66 2.84 10.17
C THR A 105 8.11 3.79 11.30
N GLY A 106 8.03 3.36 12.56
CA GLY A 106 8.48 4.11 13.74
C GLY A 106 7.34 4.66 14.58
#